data_AF-A0A839Z052-F1
#
_entry.id   AF-A0A839Z052-F1
#
_cell.length_a   1.000
_cell.length_b   1.000
_cell.length_c   1.000
_cell.angle_alpha   90.00
_cell.angle_beta   90.00
_cell.angle_gamma   90.00
#
_symmetry.space_group_name_H-M   'P 1'
#
loop_
_entity.id
_entity.type
_entity.pdbx_description
1 polymer ?
#
loop_
_entity_poly.entity_id
_entity_poly.type
_entity_poly.pdbx_seq_one_letter_code
_entity_poly.pdbx_strand_id
1 'polypeptide(L)'
;MLVTSFIIAVLGCGHGEDVCTARTAAPTLYANEEVCTAALDEALYTAPAIDAPVVAVECQPLTERNAALLRKAAPRSAALER
;
A
#
# COMPACT_ATOMS: atom_id res chain seq x y z
N MET A 1 -9.33 -6.03 -17.73
CA MET A 1 -8.67 -5.22 -16.67
C MET A 1 -7.17 -5.41 -16.84
N LEU A 2 -6.45 -4.39 -17.32
CA LEU A 2 -5.00 -4.44 -17.44
C LEU A 2 -4.40 -3.93 -16.13
N VAL A 3 -3.89 -4.84 -15.29
CA VAL A 3 -3.04 -4.47 -14.14
C VAL A 3 -1.74 -3.98 -14.74
N THR A 4 -1.57 -2.66 -14.81
CA THR A 4 -0.36 -2.02 -15.35
C THR A 4 0.60 -1.58 -14.26
N SER A 5 0.18 -1.66 -13.00
CA SER A 5 0.97 -1.21 -11.87
C SER A 5 0.62 -1.98 -10.61
N PHE A 6 1.55 -1.98 -9.66
CA PHE A 6 1.43 -2.57 -8.34
C PHE A 6 1.60 -1.49 -7.29
N ILE A 7 1.01 -1.72 -6.13
CA ILE A 7 1.15 -0.87 -4.94
C ILE A 7 1.54 -1.73 -3.76
N ILE A 8 2.13 -1.11 -2.75
CA ILE A 8 2.28 -1.73 -1.44
C ILE A 8 1.10 -1.30 -0.58
N ALA A 9 0.26 -2.25 -0.20
CA ALA A 9 -0.81 -2.04 0.77
C ALA A 9 -0.24 -2.18 2.18
N VAL A 10 -0.55 -1.23 3.06
CA VAL A 10 -0.20 -1.29 4.48
C VAL A 10 -1.43 -1.77 5.24
N LEU A 11 -1.30 -2.94 5.83
CA LEU A 11 -2.38 -3.62 6.53
C LEU A 11 -2.23 -3.46 8.04
N GLY A 12 -3.37 -3.26 8.70
CA GLY A 12 -3.49 -3.32 10.14
C GLY A 12 -4.29 -4.56 10.54
N CYS A 13 -3.74 -5.35 11.45
CA CYS A 13 -4.41 -6.53 12.01
C CYS A 13 -4.82 -6.23 13.46
N GLY A 14 -6.04 -6.60 13.84
CA GLY A 14 -6.53 -6.46 15.22
C GLY A 14 -5.91 -7.49 16.17
N HIS A 15 -6.05 -7.27 17.48
CA HIS A 15 -5.55 -8.21 18.48
C HIS A 15 -6.42 -9.48 18.44
N GLY A 16 -5.88 -10.56 17.87
CA GLY A 16 -6.59 -11.82 17.68
C GLY A 16 -7.38 -11.94 16.37
N GLU A 17 -7.20 -11.00 15.42
CA GLU A 17 -7.76 -11.16 14.07
C GLU A 17 -6.75 -11.85 13.16
N ASP A 18 -7.13 -13.02 12.62
CA ASP A 18 -6.33 -13.74 11.61
C ASP A 18 -6.26 -13.00 10.27
N VAL A 19 -7.12 -12.00 10.04
CA VAL A 19 -7.24 -11.29 8.77
C VAL A 19 -6.82 -9.82 8.93
N CYS A 20 -5.68 -9.47 8.35
CA CYS A 20 -5.23 -8.08 8.28
C CYS A 20 -6.04 -7.31 7.23
N THR A 21 -6.40 -6.06 7.55
CA THR A 21 -7.16 -5.20 6.63
C THR A 21 -6.31 -4.09 6.09
N ALA A 22 -6.37 -3.83 4.78
CA ALA A 22 -5.66 -2.71 4.17
C ALA A 22 -6.20 -1.38 4.71
N ARG A 23 -5.36 -0.63 5.44
CA ARG A 23 -5.72 0.66 6.04
C ARG A 23 -5.28 1.83 5.18
N THR A 24 -4.15 1.67 4.49
CA THR A 24 -3.56 2.65 3.58
C THR A 24 -2.67 1.94 2.56
N ALA A 25 -2.03 2.70 1.67
CA ALA A 25 -1.01 2.21 0.76
C ALA A 25 0.26 3.08 0.88
N ALA A 26 1.39 2.58 0.42
CA ALA A 26 2.55 3.42 0.14
C ALA A 26 2.23 4.34 -1.06
N PRO A 27 2.73 5.59 -1.09
CA PRO A 27 2.43 6.54 -2.16
C PRO A 27 3.16 6.26 -3.49
N THR A 28 3.77 5.07 -3.63
CA THR A 28 4.61 4.68 -4.77
C THR A 28 3.90 3.65 -5.64
N LEU A 29 4.00 3.83 -6.96
CA LEU A 29 3.55 2.86 -7.97
C LEU A 29 4.75 2.08 -8.51
N TYR A 30 4.57 0.77 -8.66
CA TYR A 30 5.58 -0.13 -9.19
C TYR A 30 5.14 -0.70 -10.53
N ALA A 31 6.07 -0.83 -11.47
CA ALA A 31 5.77 -1.30 -12.82
C ALA A 31 5.46 -2.81 -12.88
N ASN A 32 5.95 -3.59 -11.92
CA ASN A 32 5.74 -5.04 -11.84
C ASN A 32 5.80 -5.53 -10.38
N GLU A 33 5.37 -6.77 -10.18
CA GLU A 33 5.30 -7.44 -8.87
C GLU A 33 6.67 -7.64 -8.22
N GLU A 34 7.70 -7.95 -9.00
CA GLU A 34 9.05 -8.24 -8.48
C GLU A 34 9.66 -6.99 -7.82
N VAL A 35 9.57 -5.83 -8.50
CA VAL A 35 10.05 -4.55 -7.96
C VAL A 35 9.23 -4.14 -6.73
N CYS A 36 7.92 -4.36 -6.76
CA CYS A 36 7.03 -4.06 -5.64
C CYS A 36 7.32 -4.93 -4.41
N THR A 37 7.59 -6.22 -4.62
CA THR A 37 7.91 -7.18 -3.55
C THR A 37 9.28 -6.89 -2.94
N ALA A 38 10.26 -6.53 -3.76
CA ALA A 38 11.59 -6.14 -3.28
C ALA A 38 11.56 -4.88 -2.39
N ALA A 39 10.57 -4.00 -2.57
CA ALA A 39 10.39 -2.79 -1.79
C ALA A 39 9.56 -2.98 -0.50
N LEU A 40 9.07 -4.20 -0.20
CA LEU A 40 8.23 -4.44 0.97
C LEU A 40 8.95 -4.18 2.28
N ASP A 41 10.20 -4.62 2.41
CA ASP A 41 10.97 -4.46 3.65
C ASP A 41 11.13 -2.97 4.00
N GLU A 42 11.60 -2.16 3.04
CA GLU A 42 11.69 -0.70 3.20
C GLU A 42 10.32 -0.06 3.49
N ALA A 43 9.26 -0.51 2.82
CA ALA A 43 7.91 0.01 3.03
C ALA A 43 7.35 -0.32 4.41
N LEU A 44 7.79 -1.41 5.05
CA LEU A 44 7.41 -1.73 6.43
C LEU A 44 8.10 -0.78 7.42
N TYR A 45 9.38 -0.46 7.21
CA TYR A 45 10.12 0.49 8.05
C TYR A 45 9.63 1.93 7.90
N THR A 46 9.18 2.30 6.70
CA THR A 46 8.69 3.65 6.37
C THR A 46 7.16 3.75 6.40
N ALA A 47 6.47 2.67 6.80
CA ALA A 47 5.02 2.62 6.86
C ALA A 47 4.50 3.77 7.75
N PRO A 48 3.46 4.50 7.30
CA PRO A 48 2.83 5.50 8.14
C PRO A 48 2.29 4.82 9.41
N ALA A 49 2.42 5.50 10.55
CA ALA A 49 1.85 5.03 11.80
C ALA A 49 0.34 4.83 11.61
N ILE A 50 -0.11 3.57 11.71
CA ILE A 50 -1.52 3.19 11.72
C ILE A 50 -1.90 2.74 13.12
N ASP A 51 -3.13 3.03 13.52
CA ASP A 51 -3.70 2.57 14.79
C ASP A 51 -4.06 1.09 14.66
N ALA A 52 -3.04 0.23 14.74
CA ALA A 52 -3.16 -1.21 14.70
C ALA A 52 -2.02 -1.86 15.52
N PRO A 53 -2.32 -2.91 16.31
CA PRO A 53 -1.30 -3.59 17.12
C PRO A 53 -0.28 -4.37 16.28
N VAL A 54 -0.66 -4.79 15.08
CA VAL A 54 0.22 -5.46 14.12
C VAL A 54 0.12 -4.75 12.78
N VAL A 55 1.28 -4.44 12.21
CA VAL A 55 1.42 -3.81 10.89
C VAL A 55 2.07 -4.82 9.95
N ALA A 56 1.44 -5.01 8.79
CA ALA A 56 1.99 -5.80 7.70
C ALA A 56 1.96 -4.98 6.41
N VAL A 57 2.75 -5.41 5.43
CA VAL A 57 2.75 -4.84 4.09
C VAL A 57 2.60 -5.94 3.07
N GLU A 58 1.81 -5.71 2.03
CA GLU A 58 1.65 -6.65 0.93
C GLU A 58 1.77 -5.95 -0.41
N CYS A 59 2.46 -6.59 -1.35
CA CYS A 59 2.43 -6.16 -2.73
C CYS A 59 1.12 -6.61 -3.37
N GLN A 60 0.37 -5.67 -3.93
CA GLN A 60 -0.91 -5.96 -4.56
C GLN A 60 -1.00 -5.31 -5.94
N PRO A 61 -1.65 -5.98 -6.91
CA PRO A 61 -1.97 -5.34 -8.18
C PRO A 61 -2.85 -4.10 -7.93
N LEU A 62 -2.58 -3.01 -8.65
CA LEU A 62 -3.45 -1.85 -8.62
C LEU A 62 -4.78 -2.21 -9.28
N THR A 63 -5.84 -2.10 -8.50
CA THR A 63 -7.22 -2.35 -8.91
C THR A 63 -8.07 -1.13 -8.54
N GLU A 64 -9.29 -1.04 -9.10
CA GLU A 64 -10.22 0.02 -8.70
C GLU A 64 -10.53 -0.02 -7.20
N ARG A 65 -10.47 -1.20 -6.57
CA ARG A 65 -10.75 -1.41 -5.15
C ARG A 65 -9.71 -0.75 -4.25
N ASN A 66 -8.42 -0.81 -4.60
CA ASN A 66 -7.33 -0.27 -3.77
C ASN A 66 -6.76 1.06 -4.28
N ALA A 67 -7.17 1.52 -5.46
CA ALA A 67 -6.80 2.85 -5.99
C ALA A 67 -7.19 4.00 -5.04
N ALA A 68 -8.28 3.85 -4.28
CA ALA A 68 -8.69 4.84 -3.28
C ALA A 68 -7.68 4.97 -2.12
N LEU A 69 -7.02 3.86 -1.72
CA LEU A 69 -5.99 3.86 -0.67
C LEU A 69 -4.76 4.63 -1.13
N LEU A 70 -4.31 4.39 -2.36
CA LEU A 70 -3.19 5.10 -2.97
C LEU A 70 -3.47 6.61 -3.07
N ARG A 71 -4.68 6.99 -3.53
CA ARG A 71 -5.07 8.41 -3.63
C ARG A 71 -5.10 9.13 -2.28
N LYS A 72 -5.45 8.40 -1.22
CA LYS A 72 -5.45 8.93 0.15
C LYS A 72 -4.03 9.05 0.72
N ALA A 73 -3.14 8.14 0.34
CA ALA A 73 -1.74 8.12 0.76
C ALA A 73 -0.86 9.13 0.02
N ALA A 74 -1.13 9.38 -1.26
CA ALA A 74 -0.44 10.40 -2.02
C ALA A 74 -0.75 11.78 -1.41
N PRO A 75 0.26 12.58 -1.03
CA PRO A 75 0.02 13.95 -0.63
C PRO A 75 -0.67 14.68 -1.79
N ARG A 76 -1.66 15.53 -1.48
CA ARG A 76 -2.46 16.29 -2.45
C ARG A 76 -1.62 17.09 -3.48
N SER A 77 -0.33 17.30 -3.18
CA SER A 77 0.67 17.92 -4.04
C SER A 77 1.24 17.03 -5.15
N ALA A 78 1.20 15.70 -5.04
CA ALA A 78 1.67 14.79 -6.11
C ALA A 78 0.67 14.67 -7.28
N ALA A 79 -0.58 15.12 -7.09
CA ALA A 79 -1.62 15.09 -8.12
C ALA A 79 -1.61 16.32 -9.06
N LEU A 80 -0.68 17.27 -8.90
CA LEU A 80 -0.64 18.53 -9.66
C LEU A 80 0.65 18.80 -10.46
N GLU A 81 1.62 17.88 -10.49
CA GLU A 81 2.86 18.14 -11.27
C GLU A 81 3.06 17.13 -12.39
N ARG A 82 2.21 17.22 -13.43
CA ARG A 82 2.58 17.56 -14.83
C ARG A 82 1.43 17.30 -15.82
#